data_AF-A0A2W5YSA3-F1
#
_entry.id   AF-A0A2W5YSA3-F1
#
_cell.length_a   1.000
_cell.length_b   1.000
_cell.length_c   1.000
_cell.angle_alpha   90.00
_cell.angle_beta   90.00
_cell.angle_gamma   90.00
#
_symmetry.space_group_name_H-M   'P 1'
#
loop_
_entity.id
_entity.type
_entity.pdbx_description
1 polymer ?
#
loop_
_entity_poly.entity_id
_entity_poly.type
_entity_poly.pdbx_seq_one_letter_code
_entity_poly.pdbx_strand_id
1 'polypeptide(L)'
;MKKFLLVIALAVAGCEQTHRAKVFSAAEGTVRPLLLAPSTAKFCSMDEAKFVEKDGNQVVTFWVDAQNAFGVPIRRHFEVSVDPKTYQVKSAVCLEEVEAAKARETDREIARIQRETEEIKRLTDETVRRMRRP
;
A
#
# COMPACT_ATOMS: atom_id res chain seq x y z
N MET A 1 -35.80 -18.45 -24.89
CA MET A 1 -34.39 -18.43 -24.47
C MET A 1 -33.93 -17.11 -23.79
N LYS A 2 -34.61 -15.97 -23.98
CA LYS A 2 -34.25 -14.69 -23.32
C LYS A 2 -34.51 -14.62 -21.79
N LYS A 3 -35.44 -15.42 -21.25
CA LYS A 3 -35.76 -15.44 -19.81
C LYS A 3 -34.70 -16.15 -18.94
N PHE A 4 -33.97 -17.11 -19.48
CA PHE A 4 -32.93 -17.86 -18.74
C PHE A 4 -31.65 -17.06 -18.55
N LEU A 5 -31.25 -16.26 -19.56
CA LEU A 5 -30.06 -15.40 -19.49
C LEU A 5 -30.19 -14.30 -18.43
N LEU A 6 -31.40 -13.74 -18.24
CA LEU A 6 -31.64 -12.68 -17.25
C LEU A 6 -31.50 -13.18 -15.80
N VAL A 7 -31.89 -14.42 -15.52
CA VAL A 7 -31.82 -15.03 -14.18
C VAL A 7 -30.37 -15.32 -13.78
N ILE A 8 -29.56 -15.79 -14.73
CA ILE A 8 -28.14 -16.09 -14.48
C ILE A 8 -27.36 -14.79 -14.19
N ALA A 9 -27.62 -13.71 -14.93
CA ALA A 9 -26.94 -12.43 -14.71
C ALA A 9 -27.22 -11.83 -13.32
N LEU A 10 -28.45 -11.92 -12.81
CA LEU A 10 -28.81 -11.46 -11.47
C LEU A 10 -28.13 -12.28 -10.36
N ALA A 11 -28.01 -13.60 -10.55
CA ALA A 11 -27.33 -14.47 -9.58
C ALA A 11 -25.82 -14.22 -9.51
N VAL A 12 -25.16 -13.98 -10.65
CA VAL A 12 -23.72 -13.71 -10.71
C VAL A 12 -23.37 -12.36 -10.07
N ALA A 13 -24.14 -11.30 -10.36
CA ALA A 13 -23.94 -9.98 -9.75
C ALA A 13 -24.12 -10.01 -8.22
N GLY A 14 -25.11 -10.76 -7.71
CA GLY A 14 -25.29 -10.95 -6.26
C GLY A 14 -24.16 -11.76 -5.61
N CYS A 15 -23.55 -12.71 -6.34
CA CYS A 15 -22.42 -13.50 -5.86
C CYS A 15 -21.12 -12.67 -5.80
N GLU A 16 -20.89 -11.79 -6.79
CA GLU A 16 -19.75 -10.88 -6.79
C GLU A 16 -19.84 -9.83 -5.66
N GLN A 17 -21.03 -9.28 -5.40
CA GLN A 17 -21.23 -8.32 -4.31
C GLN A 17 -21.05 -8.95 -2.92
N THR A 18 -21.46 -10.21 -2.74
CA THR A 18 -21.22 -10.92 -1.47
C THR A 18 -19.76 -11.29 -1.25
N HIS A 19 -18.98 -11.52 -2.31
CA HIS A 19 -17.54 -11.78 -2.21
C HIS A 19 -16.75 -10.53 -1.80
N ARG A 20 -16.98 -9.40 -2.49
CA ARG A 20 -16.33 -8.12 -2.15
C ARG A 20 -16.64 -7.68 -0.72
N ALA A 21 -17.86 -7.89 -0.26
CA ALA A 21 -18.25 -7.57 1.11
C ALA A 21 -17.45 -8.36 2.16
N LYS A 22 -17.24 -9.65 1.93
CA LYS A 22 -16.45 -10.50 2.84
C LYS A 22 -14.99 -10.12 2.85
N VAL A 23 -14.41 -9.86 1.67
CA VAL A 23 -13.02 -9.41 1.54
C VAL A 23 -12.83 -8.07 2.26
N PHE A 24 -13.72 -7.10 2.03
CA PHE A 24 -13.65 -5.80 2.66
C PHE A 24 -13.79 -5.90 4.19
N SER A 25 -14.74 -6.70 4.67
CA SER A 25 -14.94 -6.92 6.11
C SER A 25 -13.72 -7.57 6.78
N ALA A 26 -13.07 -8.55 6.13
CA ALA A 26 -11.84 -9.17 6.63
C ALA A 26 -10.69 -8.15 6.71
N ALA A 27 -10.57 -7.29 5.69
CA ALA A 27 -9.57 -6.25 5.64
C ALA A 27 -9.79 -5.17 6.70
N GLU A 28 -11.01 -4.65 6.85
CA GLU A 28 -11.38 -3.73 7.92
C GLU A 28 -11.09 -4.34 9.30
N GLY A 29 -11.48 -5.60 9.50
CA GLY A 29 -11.25 -6.33 10.75
C GLY A 29 -9.77 -6.48 11.11
N THR A 30 -8.89 -6.55 10.11
CA THR A 30 -7.44 -6.61 10.31
C THR A 30 -6.82 -5.24 10.55
N VAL A 31 -7.27 -4.20 9.85
CA VAL A 31 -6.72 -2.84 10.00
C VAL A 31 -7.19 -2.16 11.28
N ARG A 32 -8.45 -2.35 11.68
CA ARG A 32 -9.03 -1.72 12.87
C ARG A 32 -8.16 -1.84 14.13
N PRO A 33 -7.70 -3.03 14.56
CA PRO A 33 -6.86 -3.17 15.76
C PRO A 33 -5.47 -2.52 15.64
N LEU A 34 -5.01 -2.17 14.43
CA LEU A 34 -3.73 -1.49 14.21
C LEU A 34 -3.81 0.03 14.47
N LEU A 35 -5.02 0.58 14.58
CA LEU A 35 -5.24 2.01 14.78
C LEU A 35 -5.13 2.37 16.26
N LEU A 36 -4.61 3.57 16.55
CA LEU A 36 -4.47 4.06 17.93
C LEU A 36 -5.84 4.27 18.62
N ALA A 37 -6.81 4.78 17.86
CA ALA A 37 -8.16 5.04 18.32
C ALA A 37 -9.19 4.34 17.40
N PRO A 38 -9.32 3.00 17.49
CA PRO A 38 -10.18 2.22 16.60
C PRO A 38 -11.65 2.60 16.75
N SER A 39 -12.07 2.77 18.00
CA SER A 39 -12.96 3.80 18.51
C SER A 39 -13.67 4.72 17.52
N THR A 40 -12.85 5.67 17.08
CA THR A 40 -13.25 6.89 16.38
C THR A 40 -12.87 6.83 14.91
N ALA A 41 -12.30 5.71 14.46
CA ALA A 41 -11.85 5.53 13.11
C ALA A 41 -13.04 5.46 12.15
N LYS A 42 -12.94 6.17 11.02
CA LYS A 42 -13.93 6.14 9.95
C LYS A 42 -13.33 5.45 8.74
N PHE A 43 -13.82 4.27 8.44
CA PHE A 43 -13.47 3.54 7.23
C PHE A 43 -14.27 4.07 6.05
N CYS A 44 -13.69 3.98 4.86
CA CYS A 44 -14.41 4.27 3.63
C CYS A 44 -15.59 3.31 3.41
N SER A 45 -16.50 3.68 2.54
CA SER A 45 -17.49 2.74 2.02
C SER A 45 -16.84 1.74 1.06
N MET A 46 -17.48 0.58 0.86
CA MET A 46 -16.98 -0.44 -0.05
C MET A 46 -16.88 0.06 -1.50
N ASP A 47 -17.75 0.99 -1.90
CA ASP A 47 -17.76 1.58 -3.25
C ASP A 47 -16.56 2.51 -3.50
N GLU A 48 -15.96 3.04 -2.43
CA GLU A 48 -14.73 3.83 -2.49
C GLU A 48 -13.47 2.95 -2.41
N ALA A 49 -13.62 1.69 -2.02
CA ALA A 49 -12.52 0.73 -1.97
C ALA A 49 -12.20 0.20 -3.37
N LYS A 50 -10.91 0.04 -3.65
CA LYS A 50 -10.42 -0.52 -4.90
C LYS A 50 -10.08 -1.99 -4.71
N PHE A 51 -10.62 -2.86 -5.57
CA PHE A 51 -10.37 -4.30 -5.56
C PHE A 51 -9.57 -4.69 -6.79
N VAL A 52 -8.47 -5.42 -6.60
CA VAL A 52 -7.59 -5.92 -7.66
C VAL A 52 -7.23 -7.37 -7.37
N GLU A 53 -7.25 -8.24 -8.37
CA GLU A 53 -6.69 -9.58 -8.23
C GLU A 53 -5.19 -9.53 -8.51
N LYS A 54 -4.38 -10.09 -7.60
CA LYS A 54 -2.92 -10.12 -7.72
C LYS A 54 -2.37 -11.39 -7.07
N ASP A 55 -1.54 -12.13 -7.81
CA ASP A 55 -0.88 -13.36 -7.34
C ASP A 55 -1.86 -14.39 -6.73
N GLY A 56 -3.07 -14.50 -7.30
CA GLY A 56 -4.13 -15.39 -6.82
C GLY A 56 -4.86 -14.93 -5.55
N ASN A 57 -4.54 -13.73 -5.04
CA ASN A 57 -5.22 -13.09 -3.91
C ASN A 57 -6.08 -11.91 -4.38
N GLN A 58 -7.08 -11.57 -3.56
CA GLN A 58 -7.83 -10.33 -3.69
C GLN A 58 -7.14 -9.24 -2.88
N VAL A 59 -6.56 -8.25 -3.56
CA VAL A 59 -6.00 -7.05 -2.95
C VAL A 59 -7.09 -5.99 -2.87
N VAL A 60 -7.26 -5.42 -1.67
CA VAL A 60 -8.18 -4.31 -1.42
C VAL A 60 -7.40 -3.10 -0.93
N THR A 61 -7.61 -1.96 -1.58
CA THR A 61 -7.06 -0.67 -1.20
C THR A 61 -8.18 0.24 -0.71
N PHE A 62 -8.03 0.83 0.46
CA PHE A 62 -9.05 1.68 1.06
C PHE A 62 -8.44 2.74 1.98
N TRP A 63 -9.21 3.79 2.28
CA TRP A 63 -8.81 4.83 3.22
C TRP A 63 -9.48 4.66 4.58
N VAL A 64 -8.80 5.12 5.62
CA VAL A 64 -9.33 5.24 6.98
C VAL A 64 -8.92 6.58 7.59
N ASP A 65 -9.87 7.31 8.14
CA ASP A 65 -9.61 8.50 8.94
C ASP A 65 -9.50 8.08 10.40
N ALA A 66 -8.31 8.16 10.98
CA ALA A 66 -8.05 7.75 12.37
C ALA A 66 -7.24 8.82 13.12
N GLN A 67 -7.45 8.92 14.43
CA GLN A 67 -6.71 9.87 15.25
C GLN A 67 -5.25 9.44 15.42
N ASN A 68 -4.34 10.40 15.32
CA ASN A 68 -2.94 10.23 15.72
C ASN A 68 -2.78 10.43 17.24
N ALA A 69 -1.53 10.35 17.73
CA ALA A 69 -1.20 10.54 19.14
C ALA A 69 -1.57 11.93 19.72
N PHE A 70 -1.87 12.91 18.86
CA PHE A 70 -2.30 14.25 19.23
C PHE A 70 -3.82 14.44 19.12
N GLY A 71 -4.58 13.38 18.87
CA GLY A 71 -6.05 13.43 18.71
C GLY A 71 -6.50 14.02 17.37
N VAL A 72 -5.59 14.31 16.44
CA VAL A 72 -5.93 14.88 15.13
C VAL A 72 -6.31 13.74 14.18
N PRO A 73 -7.48 13.80 13.52
CA PRO A 73 -7.86 12.83 12.52
C PRO A 73 -6.96 12.98 11.27
N ILE A 74 -6.31 11.89 10.88
CA ILE A 74 -5.48 11.81 9.68
C ILE A 74 -6.01 10.68 8.81
N ARG A 75 -6.16 10.97 7.52
CA ARG A 75 -6.47 9.96 6.50
C ARG A 75 -5.22 9.14 6.20
N ARG A 76 -5.35 7.82 6.26
CA ARG A 76 -4.32 6.86 5.84
C ARG A 76 -4.89 5.88 4.84
N HIS A 77 -4.05 5.35 3.96
CA HIS A 77 -4.44 4.37 2.96
C HIS A 77 -3.81 3.03 3.28
N PHE A 78 -4.62 1.98 3.22
CA PHE A 78 -4.19 0.62 3.46
C PHE A 78 -4.36 -0.21 2.20
N GLU A 79 -3.38 -1.06 1.94
CA GLU A 79 -3.47 -2.17 1.00
C GLU A 79 -3.46 -3.48 1.78
N VAL A 80 -4.49 -4.30 1.57
CA VAL A 80 -4.65 -5.58 2.25
C VAL A 80 -4.82 -6.69 1.23
N SER A 81 -3.99 -7.73 1.32
CA SER A 81 -4.10 -8.92 0.48
C SER A 81 -4.88 -10.00 1.22
N VAL A 82 -5.96 -10.49 0.61
CA VAL A 82 -6.87 -11.46 1.19
C VAL A 82 -6.98 -12.68 0.28
N ASP A 83 -6.92 -13.88 0.85
CA ASP A 83 -7.21 -15.11 0.12
C ASP A 83 -8.72 -15.15 -0.24
N PRO A 84 -9.09 -15.17 -1.53
CA PRO A 84 -10.49 -15.05 -1.94
C PRO A 84 -11.35 -16.28 -1.59
N LYS A 85 -10.74 -17.41 -1.21
CA LYS A 85 -11.46 -18.64 -0.86
C LYS A 85 -11.68 -18.73 0.64
N THR A 86 -10.65 -18.42 1.42
CA THR A 86 -10.66 -18.57 2.88
C THR A 86 -10.95 -17.26 3.61
N TYR A 87 -10.89 -16.12 2.92
CA TYR A 87 -10.96 -14.77 3.48
C TYR A 87 -9.89 -14.48 4.54
N GLN A 88 -8.80 -15.26 4.55
CA GLN A 88 -7.67 -15.03 5.43
C GLN A 88 -6.80 -13.91 4.86
N VAL A 89 -6.47 -12.94 5.73
CA VAL A 89 -5.56 -11.85 5.37
C VAL A 89 -4.11 -12.36 5.33
N LYS A 90 -3.44 -12.13 4.21
CA LYS A 90 -2.03 -12.49 3.97
C LYS A 90 -1.08 -11.36 4.30
N SER A 91 -1.48 -10.12 4.02
CA SER A 91 -0.72 -8.92 4.35
C SER A 91 -1.65 -7.73 4.51
N ALA A 92 -1.24 -6.77 5.35
CA ALA A 92 -1.88 -5.47 5.50
C ALA A 92 -0.78 -4.42 5.63
N VAL A 93 -0.83 -3.39 4.80
CA VAL A 93 0.26 -2.43 4.64
C VAL A 93 -0.31 -1.02 4.58
N CYS A 94 0.24 -0.11 5.39
CA CYS A 94 -0.03 1.32 5.32
C CYS A 94 0.81 1.92 4.18
N LEU A 95 0.17 2.49 3.16
CA LEU A 95 0.85 2.94 1.94
C LEU A 95 1.81 4.10 2.22
N GLU A 96 1.41 5.04 3.07
CA GLU A 96 2.23 6.19 3.44
C GLU A 96 3.53 5.75 4.16
N GLU A 97 3.47 4.67 4.95
CA GLU A 97 4.66 4.14 5.64
C GLU A 97 5.64 3.47 4.67
N VAL A 98 5.13 2.78 3.65
CA VAL A 98 5.95 2.19 2.59
C VAL A 98 6.63 3.26 1.76
N GLU A 99 5.90 4.31 1.38
CA GLU A 99 6.44 5.44 0.64
C GLU A 99 7.53 6.15 1.45
N ALA A 100 7.29 6.39 2.73
CA ALA A 100 8.29 6.98 3.63
C ALA A 100 9.52 6.07 3.80
N ALA A 101 9.35 4.75 3.88
CA ALA A 101 10.46 3.81 3.99
C ALA A 101 11.33 3.80 2.71
N LYS A 102 10.69 3.76 1.54
CA LYS A 102 11.37 3.84 0.23
C LYS A 102 12.11 5.15 0.04
N ALA A 103 11.52 6.27 0.46
CA ALA A 103 12.16 7.58 0.42
C ALA A 103 13.43 7.59 1.28
N ARG A 104 13.36 7.11 2.52
CA ARG A 104 14.52 7.00 3.41
C ARG A 104 15.64 6.11 2.85
N GLU A 105 15.28 5.01 2.20
CA GLU A 105 16.25 4.13 1.56
C GLU A 105 16.93 4.82 0.38
N THR A 106 16.14 5.50 -0.46
CA THR A 106 16.64 6.28 -1.59
C THR A 106 17.59 7.38 -1.13
N ASP A 107 17.22 8.13 -0.07
CA ASP A 107 18.05 9.18 0.50
C ASP A 107 19.39 8.65 1.03
N ARG A 108 19.40 7.46 1.63
CA ARG A 108 20.64 6.80 2.09
C ARG A 108 21.54 6.43 0.93
N GLU A 109 20.96 5.92 -0.16
CA GLU A 109 21.74 5.55 -1.34
C GLU A 109 22.28 6.78 -2.06
N ILE A 110 21.50 7.86 -2.16
CA ILE A 110 21.96 9.15 -2.69
C ILE A 110 23.14 9.68 -1.86
N ALA A 111 23.04 9.66 -0.53
CA ALA A 111 24.12 10.10 0.35
C ALA A 111 25.39 9.22 0.24
N ARG A 112 25.22 7.93 -0.08
CA ARG A 112 26.35 7.05 -0.37
C ARG A 112 27.02 7.42 -1.71
N ILE A 113 26.24 7.54 -2.77
CA ILE A 113 26.73 7.90 -4.10
C ILE A 113 27.41 9.26 -4.09
N GLN A 114 26.88 10.24 -3.35
CA GLN A 114 27.50 11.56 -3.21
C GLN A 114 28.90 11.48 -2.60
N ARG A 115 29.09 10.67 -1.55
CA ARG A 115 30.42 10.46 -0.94
C ARG A 115 31.39 9.79 -1.91
N GLU A 116 30.95 8.76 -2.62
CA GLU A 116 31.76 8.09 -3.65
C GLU A 116 32.13 9.06 -4.79
N THR A 117 31.19 9.94 -5.19
CA THR A 117 31.41 10.96 -6.22
C THR A 117 32.44 12.01 -5.77
N GLU A 118 32.38 12.47 -4.52
CA GLU A 118 33.37 13.39 -3.95
C GLU A 118 34.77 12.77 -3.89
N GLU A 119 34.86 11.48 -3.52
CA GLU A 119 36.13 10.75 -3.50
C GLU A 119 36.72 10.59 -4.92
N ILE A 120 35.90 10.19 -5.89
CA ILE A 120 36.33 10.10 -7.30
C ILE A 120 36.81 11.45 -7.81
N LYS A 121 36.09 12.53 -7.50
CA LYS A 121 36.49 13.89 -7.88
C LYS A 121 37.85 14.25 -7.29
N ARG A 122 38.08 13.96 -6.01
CA ARG A 122 39.37 14.20 -5.33
C ARG A 122 40.51 13.43 -6.01
N LEU A 123 40.32 12.14 -6.28
CA LEU A 123 41.32 11.29 -6.93
C LEU A 123 41.60 11.73 -8.37
N THR A 124 40.57 12.20 -9.08
CA THR A 124 40.70 12.74 -10.43
C THR A 124 41.53 14.03 -10.41
N ASP A 125 41.21 14.96 -9.51
CA ASP A 125 41.96 16.20 -9.34
C ASP A 125 43.43 15.92 -8.97
N GLU A 126 43.69 14.93 -8.11
CA GLU A 126 45.05 14.51 -7.76
C GLU A 126 45.79 13.93 -8.96
N THR A 127 45.14 13.06 -9.73
CA THR A 127 45.72 12.44 -10.93
C THR A 127 46.07 13.50 -11.99
N VAL A 128 45.17 14.45 -12.23
CA VAL A 128 45.41 15.58 -13.14
C VAL A 128 46.58 16.43 -12.66
N ARG A 129 46.69 16.70 -11.35
CA ARG A 129 47.84 17.42 -10.78
C ARG A 129 49.16 16.67 -10.99
N ARG A 130 49.18 15.35 -10.82
CA ARG A 130 50.38 14.52 -11.05
C ARG A 130 50.80 14.56 -12.52
N MET A 131 49.86 14.45 -13.46
CA MET A 131 50.16 14.53 -14.91
C MET A 131 50.67 15.91 -15.35
N ARG A 132 50.36 16.98 -14.61
CA ARG A 132 50.79 18.35 -14.93
C ARG A 132 52.13 18.76 -14.30
N ARG A 133 52.76 17.91 -13.48
CA ARG A 133 54.13 18.18 -13.00
C ARG A 133 55.13 17.75 -14.10
N PRO A 134 55.94 18.68 -14.64
CA PRO A 134 56.95 18.38 -15.65
C PRO A 134 58.10 17.52 -15.09
#